data_AF-A0A822FJX9-F1
#
_entry.id   AF-A0A822FJX9-F1
#
_cell.length_a   1.000
_cell.length_b   1.000
_cell.length_c   1.000
_cell.angle_alpha   90.00
_cell.angle_beta   90.00
_cell.angle_gamma   90.00
#
_symmetry.space_group_name_H-M   'P 1'
#
loop_
_entity.id
_entity.type
_entity.pdbx_description
1 polymer ?
#
loop_
_entity_poly.entity_id
_entity_poly.type
_entity_poly.pdbx_seq_one_letter_code
_entity_poly.pdbx_strand_id
1 'polypeptide(L)' 'IKTAEKIASHSRIVVQLAKEAVNAAFETTLAEGNRLEKRLFHTTFGLADRKEGMTAFLEKRKPKFTGH' A
#
# COMPACT_ATOMS: atom_id res chain seq x y z
N ILE A 1 17.82 -12.27 -0.68
CA ILE A 1 17.60 -11.23 0.35
C ILE A 1 17.14 -9.90 -0.27
N LYS A 2 17.70 -9.46 -1.41
CA LYS A 2 17.31 -8.23 -2.14
C LYS A 2 15.81 -7.93 -2.24
N THR A 3 14.97 -8.93 -2.51
CA THR A 3 13.51 -8.75 -2.60
C THR A 3 12.87 -8.39 -1.26
N ALA A 4 13.29 -9.06 -0.18
CA ALA A 4 12.78 -8.80 1.16
C ALA A 4 13.21 -7.40 1.65
N GLU A 5 14.44 -6.99 1.38
CA GLU A 5 14.94 -5.64 1.68
C GLU A 5 14.12 -4.56 0.97
N LYS A 6 13.78 -4.78 -0.31
CA LYS A 6 12.93 -3.86 -1.06
C LYS A 6 11.54 -3.75 -0.43
N ILE A 7 10.91 -4.87 -0.07
CA ILE A 7 9.60 -4.88 0.59
C ILE A 7 9.68 -4.15 1.95
N ALA A 8 10.73 -4.40 2.73
CA ALA A 8 10.95 -3.77 4.04
C ALA A 8 11.17 -2.25 3.94
N SER A 9 11.59 -1.73 2.79
CA SER A 9 11.74 -0.29 2.56
C SER A 9 10.42 0.46 2.32
N HIS A 10 9.30 -0.24 2.19
CA HIS A 10 7.97 0.36 2.03
C HIS A 10 7.24 0.47 3.38
N SER A 11 6.15 1.25 3.41
CA SER A 11 5.28 1.31 4.59
C SER A 11 4.69 -0.06 4.89
N ARG A 12 4.87 -0.52 6.14
CA ARG A 12 4.38 -1.83 6.60
C ARG A 12 2.86 -1.95 6.43
N ILE A 13 2.11 -0.91 6.78
CA ILE A 13 0.64 -0.91 6.70
C ILE A 13 0.20 -1.01 5.24
N VAL A 14 0.84 -0.24 4.34
CA VAL A 14 0.52 -0.27 2.91
C VAL A 14 0.84 -1.65 2.29
N VAL A 15 1.97 -2.25 2.65
CA VAL A 15 2.34 -3.60 2.18
C VAL A 15 1.35 -4.65 2.68
N GLN A 16 0.86 -4.53 3.92
CA GLN A 16 -0.17 -5.42 4.46
C GLN A 16 -1.48 -5.32 3.69
N LEU A 17 -1.97 -4.09 3.43
CA LEU A 17 -3.20 -3.85 2.67
C LEU A 17 -3.08 -4.37 1.22
N ALA A 18 -1.93 -4.16 0.58
CA ALA A 18 -1.67 -4.68 -0.77
C ALA A 18 -1.69 -6.23 -0.78
N LYS A 19 -1.12 -6.87 0.23
CA LYS A 19 -1.15 -8.33 0.37
C LYS A 19 -2.58 -8.85 0.59
N GLU A 20 -3.36 -8.15 1.40
CA GLU A 20 -4.77 -8.49 1.65
C GLU A 20 -5.61 -8.42 0.36
N ALA A 21 -5.46 -7.33 -0.40
CA ALA A 21 -6.14 -7.15 -1.69
C ALA A 21 -5.84 -8.30 -2.67
N VAL A 22 -4.55 -8.66 -2.82
CA VAL A 22 -4.13 -9.74 -3.72
C VAL A 22 -4.67 -11.09 -3.27
N ASN A 23 -4.64 -11.39 -1.97
CA ASN A 23 -5.17 -12.64 -1.45
C ASN A 23 -6.69 -12.74 -1.64
N ALA A 24 -7.41 -11.65 -1.40
CA ALA A 24 -8.86 -11.62 -1.54
C ALA A 24 -9.34 -11.79 -2.99
N ALA A 25 -8.50 -11.46 -3.97
CA ALA A 25 -8.82 -11.69 -5.39
C ALA A 25 -9.01 -13.18 -5.74
N PHE A 26 -8.44 -14.10 -4.97
CA PHE A 26 -8.61 -15.55 -5.18
C PHE A 26 -9.87 -16.11 -4.51
N GLU A 27 -10.43 -15.40 -3.54
CA GLU A 27 -11.56 -15.86 -2.72
C GLU A 27 -12.89 -15.16 -3.09
N THR A 28 -12.86 -14.25 -4.07
CA THR A 28 -14.01 -13.40 -4.40
C THR A 28 -14.22 -13.29 -5.92
N THR A 29 -15.40 -12.78 -6.32
CA THR A 29 -15.65 -12.46 -7.73
C THR A 29 -14.96 -11.15 -8.11
N LEU A 30 -14.70 -10.94 -9.40
CA LEU A 30 -14.06 -9.71 -9.89
C LEU A 30 -14.75 -8.43 -9.41
N ALA A 31 -16.08 -8.41 -9.37
CA ALA A 31 -16.84 -7.24 -8.94
C ALA A 31 -16.62 -6.93 -7.44
N GLU A 32 -16.61 -7.96 -6.59
CA GLU A 32 -16.36 -7.81 -5.16
C GLU A 32 -14.89 -7.51 -4.85
N GLY A 33 -13.95 -8.14 -5.56
CA GLY A 33 -12.53 -7.82 -5.50
C GLY A 33 -12.26 -6.34 -5.80
N ASN A 34 -12.83 -5.82 -6.89
CA ASN A 34 -12.71 -4.40 -7.24
C ASN A 34 -13.31 -3.46 -6.18
N ARG A 35 -14.43 -3.86 -5.55
CA ARG A 35 -15.04 -3.09 -4.45
C ARG A 35 -14.12 -3.07 -3.22
N LEU A 36 -13.55 -4.22 -2.87
CA LEU A 36 -12.59 -4.34 -1.78
C LEU A 36 -11.34 -3.50 -2.03
N GLU A 37 -10.72 -3.64 -3.21
CA GLU A 37 -9.54 -2.85 -3.59
C GLU A 37 -9.80 -1.36 -3.51
N LYS A 38 -10.94 -0.89 -4.01
CA LYS A 38 -11.33 0.53 -3.91
C LYS A 38 -11.45 0.98 -2.46
N ARG A 39 -12.04 0.14 -1.59
CA ARG A 39 -12.15 0.43 -0.16
C ARG A 39 -10.78 0.50 0.52
N LEU A 40 -9.92 -0.49 0.29
CA LEU A 40 -8.56 -0.52 0.83
C LEU A 40 -7.73 0.66 0.32
N PHE A 41 -7.90 1.05 -0.94
CA PHE A 41 -7.27 2.24 -1.48
C PHE A 41 -7.71 3.50 -0.74
N HIS A 42 -9.00 3.68 -0.49
CA HIS A 42 -9.51 4.83 0.27
C HIS A 42 -8.97 4.86 1.72
N THR A 43 -8.82 3.72 2.40
CA THR A 43 -8.26 3.71 3.76
C THR A 43 -6.82 4.20 3.79
N THR A 44 -6.04 3.99 2.72
CA THR A 44 -4.67 4.52 2.66
C THR A 44 -4.59 6.05 2.70
N PHE A 45 -5.67 6.78 2.38
CA PHE A 45 -5.66 8.24 2.43
C PHE A 45 -5.55 8.79 3.85
N GLY A 46 -5.90 7.99 4.86
CA GLY A 46 -5.72 8.35 6.27
C GLY A 46 -4.30 8.15 6.79
N LEU A 47 -3.42 7.47 6.03
CA LEU A 47 -2.06 7.13 6.47
C LEU A 47 -1.09 8.29 6.20
N ALA A 48 -0.24 8.60 7.18
CA ALA A 48 0.80 9.62 7.01
C ALA A 48 1.82 9.17 5.95
N ASP A 49 2.13 7.87 5.93
CA ASP A 49 3.01 7.25 4.94
C ASP A 49 2.52 7.43 3.49
N ARG A 50 1.21 7.41 3.25
CA ARG A 50 0.67 7.64 1.90
C ARG A 50 0.91 9.08 1.46
N LYS A 51 0.70 10.04 2.38
CA LYS A 51 0.95 11.46 2.13
C LYS A 51 2.42 11.70 1.84
N GLU A 52 3.30 11.18 2.69
CA GLU A 52 4.75 11.26 2.52
C GLU A 52 5.23 10.61 1.22
N GLY A 53 4.70 9.45 0.84
CA GLY A 53 5.02 8.80 -0.43
C GLY A 53 4.67 9.66 -1.64
N MET A 54 3.51 10.31 -1.62
CA MET A 54 3.08 11.20 -2.70
C MET A 54 3.90 12.49 -2.73
N THR A 55 4.17 13.10 -1.57
CA THR A 55 5.01 14.30 -1.46
C THR A 55 6.43 14.03 -1.95
N ALA A 56 7.04 12.93 -1.50
CA ALA A 56 8.38 12.53 -1.92
C ALA A 56 8.48 12.29 -3.43
N PHE A 57 7.42 11.75 -4.04
CA PHE A 57 7.32 11.58 -5.49
C PHE A 57 7.30 12.94 -6.22
N LEU A 58 6.48 13.88 -5.76
CA LEU A 58 6.43 15.24 -6.32
C LEU A 58 7.76 15.97 -6.17
N GLU A 59 8.43 15.81 -5.02
CA GLU A 59 9.73 16.42 -4.70
C GLU A 59 10.92 15.64 -5.27
N LYS A 60 10.70 14.53 -5.99
CA LYS A 60 11.74 13.64 -6.57
C LYS A 60 12.81 13.18 -5.55
N ARG A 61 12.41 13.01 -4.29
CA ARG A 61 13.27 12.50 -3.22
C ARG A 61 12.84 11.09 -2.79
N LYS A 62 13.69 10.43 -2.01
CA LYS A 62 13.31 9.14 -1.40
C LYS A 62 12.27 9.39 -0.27
N PRO A 63 11.17 8.62 -0.24
CA PRO A 63 10.19 8.70 0.84
C PRO A 63 10.75 8.14 2.14
N LYS A 64 10.33 8.71 3.28
CA LYS A 64 10.65 8.20 4.62
C LYS A 64 9.38 7.69 5.29
N PHE A 65 9.11 6.40 5.14
CA PHE A 65 7.95 5.79 5.81
C PHE A 65 8.24 5.55 7.29
N THR A 66 7.32 5.98 8.16
CA THR A 66 7.40 5.82 9.62
C THR A 66 6.55 4.65 10.13
N GLY A 67 5.70 4.07 9.28
CA GLY A 67 4.86 2.91 9.62
C GLY A 67 3.50 3.27 10.21
N HIS A 68 3.02 4.50 9.97
CA HIS A 68 1.75 5.06 10.46
C HIS A 68 1.05 5.86 9.37
#